data_AF-K7F1S8-F1
#
_entry.id   AF-K7F1S8-F1
#
_cell.length_a   1.000
_cell.length_b   1.000
_cell.length_c   1.000
_cell.angle_alpha   90.00
_cell.angle_beta   90.00
_cell.angle_gamma   90.00
#
_symmetry.space_group_name_H-M   'P 1'
#
loop_
_entity.id
_entity.type
_entity.pdbx_description
1 polymer ?
#
loop_
_entity_poly.entity_id
_entity_poly.type
_entity_poly.pdbx_seq_one_letter_code
_entity_poly.pdbx_strand_id
1 'polypeptide(L)'
;MGDFNYPDICWETNTAGHRLSNKFPDCIGDNFLFQKVEKATRGEAVLDLVLTNREELVENLKVEDSIGDSDHEIIEFMILRKGRRETTTIEVMDFRKADFDKLRELVGKVPWEARLKGKTTEESWKYFKGTLLRAQKQTIPLCRKDRKYGKRPAWLNKEILHDLKIKKESYKKWKLGQITKDEYRQATRECRGKIRKAKAQNEIKLATGIKGNKKTFYKYIKSKRKTKDRVGPLLSEEGEAVTGNLEMAEMLNDFFVSVFTEKSGGVPNVVNTSRERVSLEDRIHKEQVKNHLGKLDVSKSPGPDEMHPRILKELIEEVSEPLAMIFEKSWQTGEIPEDWKRANIVPIYKKGNKNNPGNYRPVSLTSVPGKIMEQVIKEIICKHLEGNKVIGNSQHGFVKNKSCQTNLIAFFDRITSLVDKGEAVDVIYLDFSKAFDTVSHDILIDKLGKYNLDRATIRWVHNWLDNRSQRVVVNGSKSCWKGITSGVPQGSVLGPVLFNIFINDVDIGIESTLIKFADDTKLGGVATSLEDRDIIQNDLSKLEKWSEVNRMRFNKEKCRVLHLGRNNQFHTYKMGSDCLGRSMAERDLGVIVDHKLNMSQQCDAVAKKANMILGCINRCVVSKTREVILP
;
A
#
# COMPACT_ATOMS: atom_id res chain seq x y z
N MET A 1 -22.94 -25.79 6.05
CA MET A 1 -24.34 -25.99 6.43
C MET A 1 -24.45 -27.36 7.06
N GLY A 2 -25.05 -27.40 8.23
CA GLY A 2 -25.25 -28.57 9.07
C GLY A 2 -26.02 -28.13 10.31
N ASP A 3 -26.80 -29.04 10.86
CA ASP A 3 -27.62 -28.85 12.06
C ASP A 3 -26.75 -29.02 13.32
N PHE A 4 -26.64 -27.98 14.15
CA PHE A 4 -25.79 -27.91 15.33
C PHE A 4 -26.56 -27.60 16.61
N ASN A 5 -26.68 -28.58 17.50
CA ASN A 5 -27.33 -28.43 18.80
C ASN A 5 -26.35 -28.01 19.90
N TYR A 6 -25.93 -26.75 19.90
CA TYR A 6 -25.21 -26.11 21.00
C TYR A 6 -25.94 -24.84 21.48
N PRO A 7 -27.02 -24.98 22.27
CA PRO A 7 -27.89 -23.87 22.64
C PRO A 7 -27.23 -22.84 23.56
N ASP A 8 -26.10 -23.17 24.20
CA ASP A 8 -25.37 -22.28 25.11
C ASP A 8 -24.29 -21.42 24.43
N ILE A 9 -24.14 -21.52 23.09
CA ILE A 9 -23.21 -20.69 22.32
C ILE A 9 -23.86 -19.33 22.01
N CYS A 10 -23.24 -18.26 22.48
CA CYS A 10 -23.52 -16.90 22.02
C CYS A 10 -22.71 -16.63 20.73
N TRP A 11 -23.39 -16.66 19.58
CA TRP A 11 -22.76 -16.45 18.27
C TRP A 11 -22.27 -15.00 18.06
N GLU A 12 -22.87 -14.02 18.73
CA GLU A 12 -22.43 -12.60 18.68
C GLU A 12 -21.03 -12.42 19.28
N THR A 13 -20.75 -13.12 20.38
CA THR A 13 -19.46 -13.05 21.09
C THR A 13 -18.53 -14.22 20.76
N ASN A 14 -19.02 -15.24 20.03
CA ASN A 14 -18.36 -16.53 19.82
C ASN A 14 -17.87 -17.17 21.13
N THR A 15 -18.69 -17.14 22.17
CA THR A 15 -18.38 -17.77 23.46
C THR A 15 -19.51 -18.69 23.88
N ALA A 16 -19.21 -19.70 24.70
CA ALA A 16 -20.20 -20.59 25.29
C ALA A 16 -20.08 -20.62 26.81
N GLY A 17 -21.21 -20.76 27.51
CA GLY A 17 -21.23 -20.89 28.96
C GLY A 17 -20.54 -22.16 29.46
N HIS A 18 -20.59 -23.25 28.69
CA HIS A 18 -19.99 -24.53 29.06
C HIS A 18 -18.64 -24.78 28.38
N ARG A 19 -17.65 -25.29 29.13
CA ARG A 19 -16.28 -25.54 28.64
C ARG A 19 -16.20 -26.50 27.45
N LEU A 20 -17.12 -27.45 27.34
CA LEU A 20 -17.17 -28.37 26.20
C LEU A 20 -17.74 -27.70 24.95
N SER A 21 -18.77 -26.87 25.10
CA SER A 21 -19.36 -26.10 24.01
C SER A 21 -18.37 -25.07 23.47
N ASN A 22 -17.55 -24.47 24.34
CA ASN A 22 -16.55 -23.47 23.95
C ASN A 22 -15.45 -24.03 23.01
N LYS A 23 -15.21 -25.35 23.03
CA LYS A 23 -14.27 -25.99 22.09
C LYS A 23 -14.68 -25.81 20.62
N PHE A 24 -15.97 -25.64 20.34
CA PHE A 24 -16.47 -25.49 18.97
C PHE A 24 -16.25 -24.08 18.42
N PRO A 25 -16.63 -22.98 19.12
CA PRO A 25 -16.20 -21.63 18.79
C PRO A 25 -14.67 -21.47 18.73
N ASP A 26 -13.94 -22.10 19.66
CA ASP A 26 -12.47 -22.14 19.62
C ASP A 26 -11.97 -22.80 18.32
N CYS A 27 -12.55 -23.94 17.93
CA CYS A 27 -12.22 -24.62 16.68
C CYS A 27 -12.58 -23.78 15.43
N ILE A 28 -13.72 -23.10 15.42
CA ILE A 28 -14.13 -22.18 14.35
C ILE A 28 -13.11 -21.03 14.24
N GLY A 29 -12.74 -20.44 15.38
CA GLY A 29 -11.72 -19.40 15.50
C GLY A 29 -10.34 -19.86 15.04
N ASP A 30 -9.89 -21.02 15.50
CA ASP A 30 -8.62 -21.67 15.15
C ASP A 30 -8.53 -22.04 13.67
N ASN A 31 -9.67 -22.40 13.07
CA ASN A 31 -9.79 -22.69 11.65
C ASN A 31 -10.14 -21.45 10.82
N PHE A 32 -10.29 -20.28 11.43
CA PHE A 32 -10.63 -19.01 10.77
C PHE A 32 -11.83 -19.16 9.85
N LEU A 33 -12.88 -19.77 10.38
CA LEU A 33 -14.18 -19.84 9.76
C LEU A 33 -15.04 -18.71 10.36
N PHE A 34 -15.75 -18.02 9.51
CA PHE A 34 -16.77 -17.05 9.88
C PHE A 34 -18.11 -17.77 9.78
N GLN A 35 -18.81 -17.81 10.90
CA GLN A 35 -20.23 -18.10 10.93
C GLN A 35 -20.96 -16.85 10.42
N LYS A 36 -21.97 -17.02 9.55
CA LYS A 36 -22.68 -15.92 8.89
C LYS A 36 -24.15 -15.78 9.26
N VAL A 37 -24.68 -16.66 10.09
CA VAL A 37 -26.12 -16.76 10.39
C VAL A 37 -26.37 -16.09 11.74
N GLU A 38 -26.91 -14.88 11.74
CA GLU A 38 -27.10 -14.11 12.98
C GLU A 38 -28.51 -14.29 13.58
N LYS A 39 -29.43 -14.90 12.82
CA LYS A 39 -30.83 -15.11 13.22
C LYS A 39 -31.11 -16.57 13.52
N ALA A 40 -32.08 -16.82 14.40
CA ALA A 40 -32.55 -18.16 14.72
C ALA A 40 -33.08 -18.86 13.46
N THR A 41 -32.77 -20.15 13.33
CA THR A 41 -33.17 -20.99 12.19
C THR A 41 -34.16 -22.08 12.59
N ARG A 42 -34.44 -22.20 13.89
CA ARG A 42 -35.50 -23.03 14.48
C ARG A 42 -35.87 -22.49 15.86
N GLY A 43 -37.10 -22.00 16.02
CA GLY A 43 -37.53 -21.34 17.25
C GLY A 43 -36.64 -20.14 17.59
N GLU A 44 -36.03 -20.13 18.79
CA GLU A 44 -35.08 -19.09 19.22
C GLU A 44 -33.61 -19.46 18.98
N ALA A 45 -33.32 -20.64 18.43
CA ALA A 45 -31.97 -21.18 18.31
C ALA A 45 -31.38 -21.04 16.89
N VAL A 46 -30.08 -20.75 16.81
CA VAL A 46 -29.30 -20.77 15.56
C VAL A 46 -28.67 -22.16 15.40
N LEU A 47 -29.35 -23.06 14.70
CA LEU A 47 -28.88 -24.45 14.52
C LEU A 47 -28.16 -24.64 13.18
N ASP A 48 -28.57 -23.91 12.15
CA ASP A 48 -28.04 -24.08 10.79
C ASP A 48 -26.92 -23.09 10.50
N LEU A 49 -25.68 -23.58 10.43
CA LEU A 49 -24.51 -22.71 10.31
C LEU A 49 -24.00 -22.59 8.86
N VAL A 50 -23.81 -21.36 8.41
CA VAL A 50 -23.02 -21.03 7.21
C VAL A 50 -21.62 -20.64 7.63
N LEU A 51 -20.69 -21.60 7.57
CA LEU A 51 -19.27 -21.38 7.84
C LEU A 51 -18.50 -21.10 6.54
N THR A 52 -17.84 -19.96 6.46
CA THR A 52 -16.97 -19.58 5.34
C THR A 52 -15.58 -19.19 5.84
N ASN A 53 -14.53 -19.59 5.14
CA ASN A 53 -13.18 -19.08 5.43
C ASN A 53 -12.91 -17.68 4.81
N ARG A 54 -13.95 -17.09 4.22
CA ARG A 54 -13.94 -15.78 3.54
C ARG A 54 -15.25 -15.09 3.81
N GLU A 55 -15.19 -14.07 4.65
CA GLU A 55 -16.35 -13.32 5.08
C GLU A 55 -17.12 -12.71 3.88
N GLU A 56 -16.40 -12.24 2.86
CA GLU A 56 -16.97 -11.65 1.65
C GLU A 56 -17.47 -12.65 0.59
N LEU A 57 -17.39 -13.97 0.84
CA LEU A 57 -17.84 -14.97 -0.15
C LEU A 57 -19.36 -15.12 -0.16
N VAL A 58 -19.97 -14.85 0.99
CA VAL A 58 -21.40 -15.03 1.26
C VAL A 58 -21.98 -13.63 1.51
N GLU A 59 -22.86 -13.19 0.62
CA GLU A 59 -23.56 -11.89 0.72
C GLU A 59 -25.07 -12.12 0.79
N ASN A 60 -25.78 -11.12 1.31
CA ASN A 60 -27.24 -11.10 1.43
C ASN A 60 -27.79 -12.37 2.09
N LEU A 61 -27.17 -12.80 3.19
CA LEU A 61 -27.70 -13.91 3.97
C LEU A 61 -28.98 -13.46 4.67
N LYS A 62 -30.07 -14.19 4.42
CA LYS A 62 -31.37 -14.00 5.04
C LYS A 62 -31.88 -15.32 5.57
N VAL A 63 -32.64 -15.22 6.64
CA VAL A 63 -33.46 -16.32 7.16
C VAL A 63 -34.90 -15.96 6.81
N GLU A 64 -35.54 -16.82 6.02
CA GLU A 64 -36.91 -16.66 5.47
C GLU A 64 -37.81 -17.76 6.05
N ASP A 65 -39.13 -17.56 5.95
CA ASP A 65 -40.14 -18.46 6.52
C ASP A 65 -39.99 -19.91 6.02
N SER A 66 -40.27 -20.88 6.89
CA SER A 66 -40.24 -22.32 6.60
C SER A 66 -41.00 -22.71 5.33
N ILE A 67 -40.47 -23.70 4.58
CA ILE A 67 -41.19 -24.34 3.46
C ILE A 67 -42.08 -25.45 4.00
N GLY A 68 -43.40 -25.30 3.81
CA GLY A 68 -44.39 -26.34 4.17
C GLY A 68 -44.45 -26.57 5.68
N ASP A 69 -44.41 -27.83 6.10
CA ASP A 69 -44.45 -28.24 7.52
C ASP A 69 -43.05 -28.38 8.15
N SER A 70 -42.03 -27.74 7.58
CA SER A 70 -40.66 -27.76 8.11
C SER A 70 -40.59 -26.98 9.44
N ASP A 71 -39.94 -27.55 10.44
CA ASP A 71 -39.66 -26.87 11.72
C ASP A 71 -38.36 -26.05 11.68
N HIS A 72 -37.67 -26.02 10.53
CA HIS A 72 -36.55 -25.14 10.25
C HIS A 72 -36.93 -24.04 9.24
N GLU A 73 -36.40 -22.85 9.47
CA GLU A 73 -36.48 -21.69 8.58
C GLU A 73 -35.51 -21.83 7.38
N ILE A 74 -35.83 -21.22 6.25
CA ILE A 74 -34.97 -21.24 5.05
C ILE A 74 -33.81 -20.30 5.25
N ILE A 75 -32.59 -20.72 4.89
CA ILE A 75 -31.46 -19.80 4.74
C ILE A 75 -31.18 -19.53 3.27
N GLU A 76 -31.44 -18.30 2.82
CA GLU A 76 -31.05 -17.82 1.50
C GLU A 76 -29.76 -17.00 1.60
N PHE A 77 -28.82 -17.21 0.67
CA PHE A 77 -27.63 -16.38 0.55
C PHE A 77 -27.02 -16.46 -0.85
N MET A 78 -26.29 -15.42 -1.23
CA MET A 78 -25.56 -15.39 -2.49
C MET A 78 -24.10 -15.79 -2.30
N ILE A 79 -23.61 -16.69 -3.16
CA ILE A 79 -22.18 -17.03 -3.24
C ILE A 79 -21.56 -16.23 -4.37
N LEU A 80 -20.68 -15.28 -4.04
CA LEU A 80 -19.90 -14.55 -5.03
C LEU A 80 -18.92 -15.47 -5.75
N ARG A 81 -19.28 -15.86 -6.98
CA ARG A 81 -18.41 -16.63 -7.87
C ARG A 81 -17.64 -15.71 -8.80
N LYS A 82 -16.38 -16.06 -9.09
CA LYS A 82 -15.62 -15.39 -10.14
C LYS A 82 -16.31 -15.63 -11.49
N GLY A 83 -16.74 -14.55 -12.15
CA GLY A 83 -17.16 -14.60 -13.55
C GLY A 83 -16.10 -15.21 -14.47
N ARG A 84 -16.53 -15.67 -15.66
CA ARG A 84 -15.61 -16.14 -16.71
C ARG A 84 -14.56 -15.07 -16.96
N ARG A 85 -13.28 -15.48 -17.04
CA ARG A 85 -12.21 -14.54 -17.38
C ARG A 85 -12.41 -14.09 -18.82
N GLU A 86 -12.67 -12.81 -19.02
CA GLU A 86 -12.35 -12.17 -20.29
C GLU A 86 -10.86 -12.39 -20.58
N THR A 87 -10.59 -12.97 -21.73
CA THR A 87 -9.23 -13.19 -22.22
C THR A 87 -8.71 -11.88 -22.76
N THR A 88 -8.00 -11.14 -21.90
CA THR A 88 -7.12 -10.07 -22.36
C THR A 88 -5.77 -10.68 -22.71
N THR A 89 -5.43 -10.67 -24.00
CA THR A 89 -4.08 -10.93 -24.48
C THR A 89 -3.30 -9.62 -24.34
N ILE A 90 -2.22 -9.65 -23.57
CA ILE A 90 -1.34 -8.49 -23.37
C ILE A 90 -0.02 -8.82 -24.07
N GLU A 91 0.47 -7.88 -24.87
CA GLU A 91 1.82 -7.93 -25.44
C GLU A 91 2.82 -7.42 -24.41
N VAL A 92 3.87 -8.20 -24.18
CA VAL A 92 4.89 -7.91 -23.17
C VAL A 92 6.26 -8.23 -23.74
N MET A 93 7.26 -7.40 -23.44
CA MET A 93 8.64 -7.66 -23.82
C MET A 93 9.13 -9.04 -23.33
N ASP A 94 9.71 -9.83 -24.23
CA ASP A 94 10.35 -11.09 -23.90
C ASP A 94 11.84 -10.91 -23.69
N PHE A 95 12.21 -10.46 -22.49
CA PHE A 95 13.61 -10.28 -22.09
C PHE A 95 14.48 -11.54 -22.15
N ARG A 96 13.90 -12.73 -22.38
CA ARG A 96 14.69 -13.97 -22.58
C ARG A 96 15.25 -14.09 -23.99
N LYS A 97 14.65 -13.39 -24.95
CA LYS A 97 15.07 -13.33 -26.35
C LYS A 97 15.60 -11.93 -26.73
N ALA A 98 15.89 -11.10 -25.73
CA ALA A 98 16.42 -9.77 -25.94
C ALA A 98 17.90 -9.85 -26.32
N ASP A 99 18.28 -9.13 -27.36
CA ASP A 99 19.68 -8.91 -27.73
C ASP A 99 20.21 -7.66 -27.02
N PHE A 100 20.71 -7.84 -25.80
CA PHE A 100 21.22 -6.73 -25.00
C PHE A 100 22.56 -6.19 -25.52
N ASP A 101 23.36 -7.00 -26.21
CA ASP A 101 24.63 -6.55 -26.79
C ASP A 101 24.37 -5.62 -27.97
N LYS A 102 23.45 -5.99 -28.85
CA LYS A 102 23.03 -5.08 -29.93
C LYS A 102 22.37 -3.82 -29.39
N LEU A 103 21.60 -3.93 -28.32
CA LEU A 103 20.98 -2.78 -27.67
C LEU A 103 22.04 -1.81 -27.13
N ARG A 104 23.07 -2.31 -26.44
CA ARG A 104 24.22 -1.52 -25.98
C ARG A 104 24.95 -0.86 -27.16
N GLU A 105 25.22 -1.60 -28.22
CA GLU A 105 25.88 -1.08 -29.42
C GLU A 105 25.10 0.08 -30.05
N LEU A 106 23.79 -0.06 -30.24
CA LEU A 106 22.94 0.95 -30.85
C LEU A 106 22.87 2.24 -30.03
N VAL A 107 22.82 2.12 -28.70
CA VAL A 107 22.70 3.26 -27.77
C VAL A 107 24.07 3.90 -27.53
N GLY A 108 25.13 3.11 -27.42
CA GLY A 108 26.50 3.57 -27.20
C GLY A 108 27.11 4.31 -28.39
N LYS A 109 26.64 4.05 -29.62
CA LYS A 109 27.07 4.78 -30.84
C LYS A 109 26.48 6.19 -30.97
N VAL A 110 25.54 6.56 -30.10
CA VAL A 110 24.87 7.87 -30.19
C VAL A 110 25.80 8.95 -29.62
N PRO A 111 26.14 10.00 -30.40
CA PRO A 111 26.96 11.10 -29.90
C PRO A 111 26.09 12.03 -29.03
N TRP A 112 25.82 11.61 -27.79
CA TRP A 112 24.86 12.26 -26.90
C TRP A 112 25.15 13.74 -26.69
N GLU A 113 26.39 14.12 -26.39
CA GLU A 113 26.77 15.52 -26.16
C GLU A 113 26.39 16.43 -27.34
N ALA A 114 26.83 16.05 -28.55
CA ALA A 114 26.54 16.82 -29.77
C ALA A 114 25.03 16.86 -30.07
N ARG A 115 24.31 15.78 -29.77
CA ARG A 115 22.87 15.69 -30.05
C ARG A 115 22.00 16.40 -29.02
N LEU A 116 22.47 16.57 -27.78
CA LEU A 116 21.74 17.25 -26.71
C LEU A 116 22.12 18.73 -26.59
N LYS A 117 23.27 19.14 -27.14
CA LYS A 117 23.70 20.54 -27.17
C LYS A 117 22.64 21.44 -27.81
N GLY A 118 22.33 22.56 -27.14
CA GLY A 118 21.38 23.58 -27.62
C GLY A 118 19.89 23.25 -27.49
N LYS A 119 19.51 21.99 -27.23
CA LYS A 119 18.10 21.58 -27.06
C LYS A 119 17.55 21.94 -25.70
N THR A 120 16.24 22.20 -25.57
CA THR A 120 15.60 22.34 -24.25
C THR A 120 15.62 21.01 -23.47
N THR A 121 15.19 21.02 -22.21
CA THR A 121 15.10 19.81 -21.39
C THR A 121 14.07 18.83 -21.98
N GLU A 122 12.90 19.31 -22.39
CA GLU A 122 11.87 18.49 -23.02
C GLU A 122 12.34 17.92 -24.37
N GLU A 123 13.00 18.72 -25.20
CA GLU A 123 13.56 18.25 -26.47
C GLU A 123 14.66 17.20 -26.28
N SER A 124 15.54 17.41 -25.29
CA SER A 124 16.59 16.47 -24.92
C SER A 124 15.99 15.15 -24.42
N TRP A 125 14.96 15.22 -23.56
CA TRP A 125 14.22 14.06 -23.08
C TRP A 125 13.52 13.30 -24.21
N LYS A 126 12.78 13.99 -25.09
CA LYS A 126 12.11 13.36 -26.24
C LYS A 126 13.12 12.65 -27.15
N TYR A 127 14.27 13.27 -27.40
CA TYR A 127 15.34 12.66 -28.20
C TYR A 127 15.91 11.41 -27.53
N PHE A 128 16.23 11.48 -26.23
CA PHE A 128 16.71 10.36 -25.43
C PHE A 128 15.70 9.20 -25.42
N LYS A 129 14.46 9.46 -24.99
CA LYS A 129 13.36 8.49 -24.95
C LYS A 129 13.12 7.86 -26.32
N GLY A 130 13.00 8.67 -27.37
CA GLY A 130 12.74 8.20 -28.72
C GLY A 130 13.84 7.27 -29.23
N THR A 131 15.10 7.59 -28.92
CA THR A 131 16.25 6.75 -29.29
C THR A 131 16.24 5.41 -28.57
N LEU A 132 15.98 5.41 -27.25
CA LEU A 132 15.93 4.18 -26.47
C LEU A 132 14.78 3.28 -26.89
N LEU A 133 13.59 3.83 -27.09
CA LEU A 133 12.41 3.07 -27.52
C LEU A 133 12.58 2.48 -28.93
N ARG A 134 13.26 3.19 -29.85
CA ARG A 134 13.60 2.64 -31.17
C ARG A 134 14.57 1.48 -31.06
N ALA A 135 15.64 1.64 -30.29
CA ALA A 135 16.63 0.56 -30.08
C ALA A 135 15.99 -0.66 -29.40
N GLN A 136 15.12 -0.44 -28.41
CA GLN A 136 14.33 -1.48 -27.75
C GLN A 136 13.46 -2.26 -28.74
N LYS A 137 12.72 -1.58 -29.62
CA LYS A 137 11.86 -2.23 -30.62
C LYS A 137 12.65 -3.12 -31.59
N GLN A 138 13.89 -2.75 -31.90
CA GLN A 138 14.75 -3.52 -32.82
C GLN A 138 15.37 -4.76 -32.16
N THR A 139 15.58 -4.73 -30.84
CA THR A 139 16.41 -5.73 -30.13
C THR A 139 15.62 -6.62 -29.18
N ILE A 140 14.41 -6.21 -28.79
CA ILE A 140 13.59 -6.92 -27.81
C ILE A 140 12.24 -7.31 -28.45
N PRO A 141 12.02 -8.60 -28.76
CA PRO A 141 10.76 -9.03 -29.32
C PRO A 141 9.62 -8.96 -28.29
N LEU A 142 8.42 -8.67 -28.78
CA LEU A 142 7.20 -8.77 -28.00
C LEU A 142 6.68 -10.21 -27.99
N CYS A 143 6.20 -10.66 -26.82
CA CYS A 143 5.49 -11.93 -26.70
C CYS A 143 4.06 -11.68 -26.23
N ARG A 144 3.12 -12.42 -26.82
CA ARG A 144 1.74 -12.46 -26.34
C ARG A 144 1.65 -13.35 -25.12
N LYS A 145 1.14 -12.80 -24.02
CA LYS A 145 0.84 -13.58 -22.81
C LYS A 145 -0.66 -13.66 -22.63
N ASP A 146 -1.20 -14.83 -22.94
CA ASP A 146 -2.58 -15.14 -22.60
C ASP A 146 -2.71 -15.33 -21.09
N ARG A 147 -3.48 -14.44 -20.45
CA ARG A 147 -3.85 -14.58 -19.03
C ARG A 147 -4.71 -15.82 -18.75
N LYS A 148 -5.09 -16.59 -19.79
CA LYS A 148 -5.89 -17.82 -19.69
C LYS A 148 -5.23 -18.85 -18.77
N TYR A 149 -3.91 -18.97 -18.83
CA TYR A 149 -3.15 -19.90 -17.99
C TYR A 149 -2.36 -19.13 -16.93
N GLY A 150 -2.61 -19.43 -15.65
CA GLY A 150 -1.79 -18.89 -14.56
C GLY A 150 -0.32 -19.27 -14.73
N LYS A 151 0.59 -18.57 -14.02
CA LYS A 151 1.99 -18.97 -13.95
C LYS A 151 2.06 -20.46 -13.58
N ARG A 152 2.80 -21.26 -14.37
CA ARG A 152 3.02 -22.66 -14.05
C ARG A 152 3.59 -22.75 -12.63
N PRO A 153 3.03 -23.59 -11.74
CA PRO A 153 3.57 -23.75 -10.41
C PRO A 153 5.03 -24.23 -10.47
N ALA A 154 5.87 -23.77 -9.55
CA ALA A 154 7.30 -24.11 -9.54
C ALA A 154 7.56 -25.64 -9.42
N TRP A 155 6.65 -26.37 -8.77
CA TRP A 155 6.71 -27.83 -8.65
C TRP A 155 6.32 -28.58 -9.94
N LEU A 156 5.78 -27.91 -10.96
CA LEU A 156 5.28 -28.56 -12.18
C LEU A 156 6.39 -28.63 -13.25
N ASN A 157 7.14 -29.72 -13.25
CA ASN A 157 8.20 -30.02 -14.23
C ASN A 157 7.65 -30.78 -15.47
N LYS A 158 8.53 -31.07 -16.45
CA LYS A 158 8.15 -31.78 -17.70
C LYS A 158 7.67 -33.21 -17.43
N GLU A 159 8.27 -33.91 -16.47
CA GLU A 159 7.90 -35.27 -16.09
C GLU A 159 6.46 -35.34 -15.54
N ILE A 160 6.10 -34.44 -14.62
CA ILE A 160 4.75 -34.38 -14.06
C ILE A 160 3.72 -34.00 -15.12
N LEU A 161 4.09 -33.16 -16.09
CA LEU A 161 3.23 -32.86 -17.24
C LEU A 161 2.97 -34.12 -18.09
N HIS A 162 3.99 -34.94 -18.29
CA HIS A 162 3.86 -36.23 -18.97
C HIS A 162 2.95 -37.19 -18.18
N ASP A 163 3.14 -37.33 -16.86
CA ASP A 163 2.27 -38.16 -16.02
C ASP A 163 0.81 -37.67 -15.98
N LEU A 164 0.58 -36.35 -16.02
CA LEU A 164 -0.75 -35.77 -16.12
C LEU A 164 -1.42 -36.09 -17.47
N LYS A 165 -0.64 -36.16 -18.55
CA LYS A 165 -1.09 -36.58 -19.88
C LYS A 165 -1.48 -38.06 -19.86
N ILE A 166 -0.61 -38.93 -19.33
CA ILE A 166 -0.89 -40.37 -19.14
C ILE A 166 -2.19 -40.54 -18.35
N LYS A 167 -2.34 -39.88 -17.20
CA LYS A 167 -3.57 -39.95 -16.40
C LYS A 167 -4.84 -39.57 -17.19
N LYS A 168 -4.74 -38.52 -18.02
CA LYS A 168 -5.87 -38.06 -18.85
C LYS A 168 -6.19 -39.05 -19.96
N GLU A 169 -5.17 -39.65 -20.57
CA GLU A 169 -5.31 -40.69 -21.58
C GLU A 169 -5.90 -41.97 -20.99
N SER A 170 -5.43 -42.42 -19.83
CA SER A 170 -6.01 -43.55 -19.09
C SER A 170 -7.48 -43.31 -18.75
N TYR A 171 -7.87 -42.10 -18.34
CA TYR A 171 -9.30 -41.78 -18.12
C TYR A 171 -10.15 -41.94 -19.39
N LYS A 172 -9.63 -41.50 -20.55
CA LYS A 172 -10.31 -41.66 -21.84
C LYS A 172 -10.42 -43.14 -22.23
N LYS A 173 -9.32 -43.89 -22.13
CA LYS A 173 -9.28 -45.33 -22.43
C LYS A 173 -10.24 -46.11 -21.54
N TRP A 174 -10.31 -45.78 -20.25
CA TRP A 174 -11.25 -46.39 -19.31
C TRP A 174 -12.71 -46.07 -19.69
N LYS A 175 -13.01 -44.81 -20.06
CA LYS A 175 -14.35 -44.42 -20.54
C LYS A 175 -14.76 -45.12 -21.84
N LEU A 176 -13.79 -45.51 -22.67
CA LEU A 176 -13.98 -46.26 -23.91
C LEU A 176 -13.93 -47.78 -23.72
N GLY A 177 -13.81 -48.28 -22.48
CA GLY A 177 -13.75 -49.72 -22.17
C GLY A 177 -12.43 -50.40 -22.56
N GLN A 178 -11.41 -49.65 -22.98
CA GLN A 178 -10.13 -50.18 -23.47
C GLN A 178 -9.14 -50.57 -22.37
N ILE A 179 -9.37 -50.09 -21.14
CA ILE A 179 -8.60 -50.48 -19.95
C ILE A 179 -9.55 -50.67 -18.78
N THR A 180 -9.12 -51.45 -17.80
CA THR A 180 -9.85 -51.69 -16.56
C THR A 180 -9.85 -50.44 -15.67
N LYS A 181 -10.82 -50.40 -14.74
CA LYS A 181 -10.92 -49.32 -13.72
C LYS A 181 -9.68 -49.28 -12.82
N ASP A 182 -9.05 -50.42 -12.59
CA ASP A 182 -7.89 -50.53 -11.70
C ASP A 182 -6.59 -50.05 -12.36
N GLU A 183 -6.40 -50.28 -13.66
CA GLU A 183 -5.30 -49.67 -14.43
C GLU A 183 -5.41 -48.12 -14.44
N TYR A 184 -6.62 -47.58 -14.60
CA TYR A 184 -6.86 -46.13 -14.47
C TYR A 184 -6.57 -45.62 -13.05
N ARG A 185 -6.98 -46.36 -12.01
CA ARG A 185 -6.71 -46.01 -10.61
C ARG A 185 -5.22 -46.03 -10.31
N GLN A 186 -4.47 -47.00 -10.84
CA GLN A 186 -3.01 -47.08 -10.69
C GLN A 186 -2.32 -45.86 -11.30
N ALA A 187 -2.58 -45.57 -12.57
CA ALA A 187 -2.02 -44.38 -13.25
C ALA A 187 -2.38 -43.07 -12.49
N THR A 188 -3.59 -42.99 -11.93
CA THR A 188 -4.01 -41.86 -11.10
C THR A 188 -3.24 -41.78 -9.78
N ARG A 189 -3.00 -42.91 -9.10
CA ARG A 189 -2.27 -42.98 -7.83
C ARG A 189 -0.80 -42.58 -8.01
N GLU A 190 -0.13 -43.10 -9.04
CA GLU A 190 1.26 -42.80 -9.36
C GLU A 190 1.45 -41.31 -9.69
N CYS A 191 0.61 -40.78 -10.59
CA CYS A 191 0.59 -39.35 -10.94
C CYS A 191 0.36 -38.47 -9.69
N ARG A 192 -0.63 -38.82 -8.84
CA ARG A 192 -0.89 -38.10 -7.59
C ARG A 192 0.27 -38.21 -6.59
N GLY A 193 0.97 -39.34 -6.55
CA GLY A 193 2.14 -39.56 -5.69
C GLY A 193 3.31 -38.66 -6.08
N LYS A 194 3.67 -38.63 -7.37
CA LYS A 194 4.73 -37.75 -7.90
C LYS A 194 4.41 -36.28 -7.68
N ILE A 195 3.16 -35.85 -7.91
CA ILE A 195 2.71 -34.48 -7.64
C ILE A 195 2.87 -34.12 -6.16
N ARG A 196 2.51 -35.01 -5.24
CA ARG A 196 2.65 -34.77 -3.79
C ARG A 196 4.11 -34.61 -3.39
N LYS A 197 4.99 -35.51 -3.86
CA LYS A 197 6.44 -35.44 -3.61
C LYS A 197 7.04 -34.14 -4.13
N ALA A 198 6.76 -33.75 -5.37
CA ALA A 198 7.29 -32.52 -5.96
C ALA A 198 6.78 -31.25 -5.26
N LYS A 199 5.51 -31.22 -4.82
CA LYS A 199 4.99 -30.12 -4.01
C LYS A 199 5.71 -30.02 -2.67
N ALA A 200 5.85 -31.13 -1.96
CA ALA A 200 6.53 -31.17 -0.66
C ALA A 200 8.00 -30.75 -0.78
N GLN A 201 8.73 -31.26 -1.77
CA GLN A 201 10.13 -30.86 -2.02
C GLN A 201 10.28 -29.37 -2.33
N ASN A 202 9.38 -28.82 -3.15
CA ASN A 202 9.37 -27.38 -3.41
C ASN A 202 9.07 -26.56 -2.16
N GLU A 203 8.16 -27.02 -1.29
CA GLU A 203 7.83 -26.37 -0.03
C GLU A 203 8.98 -26.43 0.98
N ILE A 204 9.64 -27.58 1.12
CA ILE A 204 10.85 -27.75 1.94
C ILE A 204 11.97 -26.83 1.42
N LYS A 205 12.21 -26.81 0.10
CA LYS A 205 13.23 -25.93 -0.50
C LYS A 205 12.93 -24.45 -0.24
N LEU A 206 11.66 -24.05 -0.30
CA LEU A 206 11.26 -22.69 0.02
C LEU A 206 11.47 -22.38 1.50
N ALA A 207 11.21 -23.33 2.39
CA ALA A 207 11.35 -23.18 3.83
C ALA A 207 12.82 -23.13 4.27
N THR A 208 13.65 -24.06 3.82
CA THR A 208 15.09 -24.07 4.11
C THR A 208 15.81 -22.83 3.56
N GLY A 209 15.31 -22.26 2.47
CA GLY A 209 15.81 -21.02 1.88
C GLY A 209 15.41 -19.72 2.59
N ILE A 210 14.61 -19.77 3.67
CA ILE A 210 14.06 -18.56 4.32
C ILE A 210 15.13 -17.70 4.95
N LYS A 211 16.16 -18.30 5.54
CA LYS A 211 17.29 -17.57 6.14
C LYS A 211 17.96 -16.64 5.11
N GLY A 212 18.03 -17.04 3.84
CA GLY A 212 18.55 -16.22 2.75
C GLY A 212 17.51 -15.32 2.07
N ASN A 213 16.26 -15.77 1.91
CA ASN A 213 15.21 -15.02 1.22
C ASN A 213 13.80 -15.27 1.77
N LYS A 214 13.48 -14.61 2.89
CA LYS A 214 12.13 -14.66 3.50
C LYS A 214 11.00 -14.33 2.52
N LYS A 215 11.24 -13.46 1.52
CA LYS A 215 10.19 -12.98 0.59
C LYS A 215 9.62 -14.09 -0.28
N THR A 216 10.42 -15.08 -0.70
CA THR A 216 9.95 -16.15 -1.61
C THR A 216 8.96 -17.08 -0.92
N PHE A 217 9.25 -17.49 0.31
CA PHE A 217 8.35 -18.33 1.11
C PHE A 217 7.03 -17.62 1.43
N TYR A 218 7.07 -16.41 2.00
CA TYR A 218 5.84 -15.68 2.30
C TYR A 218 5.03 -15.32 1.04
N LYS A 219 5.70 -15.13 -0.11
CA LYS A 219 5.01 -14.98 -1.40
C LYS A 219 4.30 -16.26 -1.82
N TYR A 220 4.92 -17.43 -1.62
CA TYR A 220 4.29 -18.73 -1.85
C TYR A 220 3.07 -18.92 -0.94
N ILE A 221 3.21 -18.71 0.37
CA ILE A 221 2.10 -18.79 1.33
C ILE A 221 0.97 -17.82 0.96
N LYS A 222 1.30 -16.55 0.65
CA LYS A 222 0.30 -15.55 0.20
C LYS A 222 -0.39 -15.96 -1.09
N SER A 223 0.33 -16.61 -2.02
CA SER A 223 -0.27 -17.11 -3.27
C SER A 223 -1.30 -18.22 -3.05
N LYS A 224 -1.17 -19.00 -1.96
CA LYS A 224 -2.14 -20.03 -1.57
C LYS A 224 -3.38 -19.45 -0.93
N ARG A 225 -3.25 -18.29 -0.27
CA ARG A 225 -4.37 -17.54 0.32
C ARG A 225 -5.15 -16.73 -0.73
N LYS A 226 -4.48 -16.20 -1.76
CA LYS A 226 -5.08 -15.20 -2.67
C LYS A 226 -6.01 -15.79 -3.74
N THR A 227 -7.26 -15.32 -3.72
CA THR A 227 -7.87 -14.77 -4.94
C THR A 227 -7.21 -13.42 -5.24
N LYS A 228 -6.80 -13.14 -6.49
CA LYS A 228 -6.28 -11.80 -6.82
C LYS A 228 -7.34 -10.75 -6.46
N ASP A 229 -6.98 -9.79 -5.62
CA ASP A 229 -7.76 -8.58 -5.35
C ASP A 229 -7.85 -7.80 -6.65
N ARG A 230 -8.98 -7.94 -7.36
CA ARG A 230 -9.33 -7.06 -8.46
C ARG A 230 -10.17 -5.93 -7.87
N VAL A 231 -10.15 -4.77 -8.52
CA VAL A 231 -11.23 -3.80 -8.33
C VAL A 231 -12.53 -4.56 -8.62
N GLY A 232 -13.39 -4.65 -7.61
CA GLY A 232 -14.71 -5.25 -7.73
C GLY A 232 -15.65 -4.31 -8.48
N PRO A 233 -16.89 -4.73 -8.76
CA PRO A 233 -17.93 -3.80 -9.17
C PRO A 233 -17.95 -2.62 -8.19
N LEU A 234 -17.95 -1.41 -8.73
CA LEU A 234 -18.09 -0.19 -7.92
C LEU A 234 -19.55 0.22 -7.90
N LEU A 235 -20.00 0.87 -6.84
CA LEU A 235 -21.34 1.44 -6.80
C LEU A 235 -21.26 2.91 -7.21
N SER A 236 -22.13 3.33 -8.15
CA SER A 236 -22.34 4.73 -8.47
C SER A 236 -23.03 5.46 -7.30
N GLU A 237 -23.13 6.77 -7.39
CA GLU A 237 -23.85 7.58 -6.38
C GLU A 237 -25.35 7.22 -6.34
N GLU A 238 -25.91 6.76 -7.45
CA GLU A 238 -27.29 6.25 -7.58
C GLU A 238 -27.46 4.80 -7.11
N GLY A 239 -26.39 4.13 -6.64
CA GLY A 239 -26.43 2.76 -6.16
C GLY A 239 -26.36 1.69 -7.26
N GLU A 240 -26.05 2.06 -8.50
CA GLU A 240 -25.91 1.12 -9.61
C GLU A 240 -24.52 0.46 -9.63
N ALA A 241 -24.47 -0.83 -9.96
CA ALA A 241 -23.22 -1.59 -10.00
C ALA A 241 -22.49 -1.38 -11.34
N VAL A 242 -21.39 -0.64 -11.29
CA VAL A 242 -20.48 -0.43 -12.42
C VAL A 242 -19.49 -1.58 -12.51
N THR A 243 -19.55 -2.31 -13.63
CA THR A 243 -18.75 -3.54 -13.85
C THR A 243 -17.74 -3.41 -14.99
N GLY A 244 -17.88 -2.40 -15.86
CA GLY A 244 -16.96 -2.15 -16.96
C GLY A 244 -15.59 -1.67 -16.48
N ASN A 245 -14.51 -2.25 -17.02
CA ASN A 245 -13.14 -1.86 -16.60
C ASN A 245 -12.81 -0.39 -16.90
N LEU A 246 -13.38 0.18 -17.97
CA LEU A 246 -13.18 1.59 -18.31
C LEU A 246 -13.99 2.49 -17.37
N GLU A 247 -15.28 2.22 -17.21
CA GLU A 247 -16.18 2.98 -16.31
C GLU A 247 -15.68 2.96 -14.86
N MET A 248 -15.24 1.80 -14.36
CA MET A 248 -14.61 1.71 -13.04
C MET A 248 -13.33 2.54 -12.94
N ALA A 249 -12.55 2.62 -14.02
CA ALA A 249 -11.35 3.46 -14.03
C ALA A 249 -11.71 4.94 -14.00
N GLU A 250 -12.71 5.38 -14.76
CA GLU A 250 -13.21 6.77 -14.74
C GLU A 250 -13.76 7.11 -13.34
N MET A 251 -14.67 6.31 -12.80
CA MET A 251 -15.25 6.55 -11.47
C MET A 251 -14.19 6.68 -10.37
N LEU A 252 -13.16 5.82 -10.39
CA LEU A 252 -12.04 5.93 -9.45
C LEU A 252 -11.22 7.19 -9.69
N ASN A 253 -11.00 7.58 -10.94
CA ASN A 253 -10.24 8.78 -11.28
C ASN A 253 -10.98 10.03 -10.81
N ASP A 254 -12.29 10.07 -11.00
CA ASP A 254 -13.19 11.15 -10.60
C ASP A 254 -13.17 11.33 -9.09
N PHE A 255 -13.32 10.21 -8.37
CA PHE A 255 -13.22 10.21 -6.91
C PHE A 255 -11.84 10.64 -6.41
N PHE A 256 -10.75 10.17 -7.02
CA PHE A 256 -9.40 10.57 -6.58
C PHE A 256 -9.10 12.04 -6.88
N VAL A 257 -9.67 12.61 -7.93
CA VAL A 257 -9.50 14.02 -8.26
C VAL A 257 -10.34 14.93 -7.36
N SER A 258 -11.56 14.50 -6.99
CA SER A 258 -12.44 15.29 -6.08
C SER A 258 -11.87 15.48 -4.68
N VAL A 259 -10.83 14.72 -4.32
CA VAL A 259 -10.09 14.86 -3.06
C VAL A 259 -9.20 16.10 -3.03
N PHE A 260 -8.69 16.54 -4.18
CA PHE A 260 -7.72 17.62 -4.24
C PHE A 260 -8.38 18.96 -3.92
N THR A 261 -7.68 19.81 -3.17
CA THR A 261 -8.09 21.19 -2.93
C THR A 261 -7.88 22.06 -4.18
N GLU A 262 -8.74 23.06 -4.38
CA GLU A 262 -8.59 24.04 -5.46
C GLU A 262 -7.31 24.86 -5.31
N LYS A 263 -6.72 25.26 -6.45
CA LYS A 263 -5.56 26.15 -6.48
C LYS A 263 -5.99 27.56 -6.07
N SER A 264 -5.22 28.20 -5.19
CA SER A 264 -5.33 29.63 -4.96
C SER A 264 -4.78 30.37 -6.18
N GLY A 265 -5.50 31.35 -6.72
CA GLY A 265 -5.03 32.17 -7.85
C GLY A 265 -3.90 33.15 -7.51
N GLY A 266 -3.23 33.00 -6.37
CA GLY A 266 -2.15 33.87 -5.93
C GLY A 266 -0.80 33.35 -6.42
N VAL A 267 -0.05 34.16 -7.17
CA VAL A 267 1.35 33.84 -7.51
C VAL A 267 2.15 33.85 -6.20
N PRO A 268 2.87 32.76 -5.85
CA PRO A 268 3.74 32.76 -4.68
C PRO A 268 4.75 33.91 -4.80
N ASN A 269 4.82 34.76 -3.78
CA ASN A 269 5.90 35.74 -3.68
C ASN A 269 7.18 34.96 -3.41
N VAL A 270 7.92 34.61 -4.47
CA VAL A 270 9.27 34.07 -4.36
C VAL A 270 10.11 35.13 -3.65
N VAL A 271 10.25 34.97 -2.33
CA VAL A 271 11.03 35.87 -1.47
C VAL A 271 12.41 36.02 -2.09
N ASN A 272 12.85 37.27 -2.22
CA ASN A 272 14.15 37.64 -2.77
C ASN A 272 15.29 37.16 -1.83
N THR A 273 15.57 35.86 -1.81
CA THR A 273 16.75 35.30 -1.14
C THR A 273 17.97 35.59 -2.01
N SER A 274 18.93 36.33 -1.45
CA SER A 274 20.08 36.95 -2.14
C SER A 274 21.22 35.99 -2.50
N ARG A 275 20.99 34.67 -2.51
CA ARG A 275 22.03 33.68 -2.85
C ARG A 275 21.75 33.07 -4.24
N GLU A 276 22.33 33.68 -5.26
CA GLU A 276 22.44 33.13 -6.62
C GLU A 276 23.52 32.05 -6.77
N ARG A 277 24.30 31.76 -5.72
CA ARG A 277 25.44 30.85 -5.85
C ARG A 277 25.01 29.40 -5.61
N VAL A 278 24.58 28.73 -6.67
CA VAL A 278 24.76 27.28 -6.79
C VAL A 278 26.28 27.04 -6.71
N SER A 279 26.75 26.30 -5.70
CA SER A 279 28.17 25.97 -5.59
C SER A 279 28.58 25.15 -6.82
N LEU A 280 29.77 25.37 -7.37
CA LEU A 280 30.34 24.52 -8.43
C LEU A 280 30.43 23.03 -8.02
N GLU A 281 30.34 22.76 -6.71
CA GLU A 281 30.31 21.43 -6.11
C GLU A 281 28.95 20.69 -6.22
N ASP A 282 27.87 21.36 -6.61
CA ASP A 282 26.52 20.79 -6.63
C ASP A 282 26.06 20.36 -8.05
N ARG A 283 26.99 20.04 -8.95
CA ARG A 283 26.64 19.50 -10.30
C ARG A 283 26.12 18.07 -10.19
N ILE A 284 25.15 17.73 -11.05
CA ILE A 284 24.66 16.36 -11.19
C ILE A 284 25.66 15.57 -12.04
N HIS A 285 26.40 14.67 -11.38
CA HIS A 285 27.43 13.86 -12.01
C HIS A 285 26.87 12.53 -12.57
N LYS A 286 27.48 12.06 -13.66
CA LYS A 286 27.20 10.72 -14.24
C LYS A 286 27.26 9.61 -13.20
N GLU A 287 28.26 9.62 -12.32
CA GLU A 287 28.48 8.59 -11.30
C GLU A 287 27.31 8.51 -10.31
N GLN A 288 26.71 9.66 -9.96
CA GLN A 288 25.52 9.70 -9.12
C GLN A 288 24.34 9.02 -9.81
N VAL A 289 24.07 9.38 -11.08
CA VAL A 289 23.00 8.77 -11.88
C VAL A 289 23.23 7.28 -12.08
N LYS A 290 24.47 6.88 -12.38
CA LYS A 290 24.92 5.49 -12.50
C LYS A 290 24.62 4.69 -11.24
N ASN A 291 24.95 5.23 -10.07
CA ASN A 291 24.68 4.59 -8.78
C ASN A 291 23.18 4.35 -8.55
N HIS A 292 22.32 5.28 -8.96
CA HIS A 292 20.86 5.08 -8.87
C HIS A 292 20.34 4.04 -9.87
N LEU A 293 20.83 4.05 -11.10
CA LEU A 293 20.50 3.05 -12.12
C LEU A 293 20.87 1.64 -11.66
N GLY A 294 22.04 1.48 -11.04
CA GLY A 294 22.51 0.20 -10.48
C GLY A 294 21.62 -0.36 -9.37
N LYS A 295 20.90 0.51 -8.64
CA LYS A 295 19.98 0.14 -7.56
C LYS A 295 18.55 -0.15 -8.02
N LEU A 296 18.24 0.01 -9.31
CA LEU A 296 16.90 -0.24 -9.84
C LEU A 296 16.45 -1.70 -9.62
N ASP A 297 15.20 -1.85 -9.21
CA ASP A 297 14.49 -3.13 -9.16
C ASP A 297 13.89 -3.45 -10.53
N VAL A 298 14.54 -4.37 -11.24
CA VAL A 298 14.16 -4.81 -12.59
C VAL A 298 12.78 -5.46 -12.69
N SER A 299 12.16 -5.79 -11.56
CA SER A 299 10.83 -6.41 -11.49
C SER A 299 9.66 -5.41 -11.43
N LYS A 300 9.97 -4.12 -11.30
CA LYS A 300 8.96 -3.03 -11.27
C LYS A 300 8.43 -2.74 -12.67
N SER A 301 7.20 -2.21 -12.72
CA SER A 301 6.56 -1.78 -13.96
C SER A 301 7.07 -0.40 -14.43
N PRO A 302 7.09 -0.14 -15.75
CA PRO A 302 7.37 1.20 -16.29
C PRO A 302 6.24 2.19 -15.97
N GLY A 303 6.56 3.48 -16.10
CA GLY A 303 5.61 4.58 -16.04
C GLY A 303 4.88 4.81 -17.38
N PRO A 304 4.22 5.98 -17.54
CA PRO A 304 3.57 6.37 -18.80
C PRO A 304 4.53 6.54 -19.98
N ASP A 305 5.82 6.70 -19.70
CA ASP A 305 6.92 6.82 -20.65
C ASP A 305 7.39 5.49 -21.25
N GLU A 306 6.87 4.36 -20.75
CA GLU A 306 7.21 2.99 -21.17
C GLU A 306 8.66 2.56 -20.89
N MET A 307 9.41 3.36 -20.13
CA MET A 307 10.82 3.12 -19.82
C MET A 307 10.95 2.02 -18.76
N HIS A 308 11.30 0.81 -19.18
CA HIS A 308 11.36 -0.33 -18.28
C HIS A 308 12.64 -0.31 -17.42
N PRO A 309 12.55 -0.49 -16.08
CA PRO A 309 13.72 -0.45 -15.19
C PRO A 309 14.84 -1.41 -15.59
N ARG A 310 14.46 -2.59 -16.10
CA ARG A 310 15.42 -3.57 -16.64
C ARG A 310 16.28 -3.00 -17.77
N ILE A 311 15.69 -2.30 -18.73
CA ILE A 311 16.43 -1.77 -19.89
C ILE A 311 17.43 -0.71 -19.42
N LEU A 312 16.99 0.21 -18.57
CA LEU A 312 17.84 1.24 -17.98
C LEU A 312 19.03 0.65 -17.20
N LYS A 313 18.81 -0.47 -16.51
CA LYS A 313 19.86 -1.15 -15.75
C LYS A 313 20.85 -1.92 -16.63
N GLU A 314 20.39 -2.51 -17.74
CA GLU A 314 21.25 -3.21 -18.70
C GLU A 314 22.11 -2.24 -19.53
N LEU A 315 21.63 -1.00 -19.69
CA LEU A 315 22.29 0.09 -20.43
C LEU A 315 22.95 1.12 -19.51
N ILE A 316 23.34 0.72 -18.31
CA ILE A 316 23.81 1.63 -17.27
C ILE A 316 24.97 2.51 -17.73
N GLU A 317 25.92 1.97 -18.49
CA GLU A 317 27.08 2.74 -18.96
C GLU A 317 26.68 3.76 -20.04
N GLU A 318 25.81 3.35 -20.95
CA GLU A 318 25.42 4.11 -22.13
C GLU A 318 24.43 5.23 -21.82
N VAL A 319 23.59 5.07 -20.79
CA VAL A 319 22.54 6.06 -20.46
C VAL A 319 22.87 6.97 -19.29
N SER A 320 23.90 6.68 -18.49
CA SER A 320 24.21 7.49 -17.31
C SER A 320 24.61 8.93 -17.68
N GLU A 321 25.47 9.10 -18.70
CA GLU A 321 25.93 10.41 -19.17
C GLU A 321 24.77 11.27 -19.74
N PRO A 322 24.00 10.82 -20.75
CA PRO A 322 22.92 11.63 -21.30
C PRO A 322 21.83 11.95 -20.27
N LEU A 323 21.56 11.04 -19.32
CA LEU A 323 20.62 11.34 -18.23
C LEU A 323 21.17 12.39 -17.28
N ALA A 324 22.44 12.34 -16.90
CA ALA A 324 23.06 13.38 -16.07
C ALA A 324 22.99 14.76 -16.74
N MET A 325 23.26 14.84 -18.05
CA MET A 325 23.10 16.08 -18.82
C MET A 325 21.65 16.61 -18.79
N ILE A 326 20.66 15.75 -18.98
CA ILE A 326 19.23 16.13 -18.97
C ILE A 326 18.81 16.56 -17.56
N PHE A 327 19.26 15.85 -16.52
CA PHE A 327 18.97 16.15 -15.12
C PHE A 327 19.55 17.48 -14.69
N GLU A 328 20.82 17.73 -15.01
CA GLU A 328 21.49 19.00 -14.74
C GLU A 328 20.73 20.15 -15.43
N LYS A 329 20.39 19.98 -16.70
CA LYS A 329 19.63 20.99 -17.45
C LYS A 329 18.24 21.23 -16.85
N SER A 330 17.55 20.17 -16.45
CA SER A 330 16.24 20.23 -15.80
C SER A 330 16.32 21.01 -14.50
N TRP A 331 17.30 20.70 -13.63
CA TRP A 331 17.48 21.36 -12.35
C TRP A 331 17.82 22.85 -12.51
N GLN A 332 18.79 23.16 -13.38
CA GLN A 332 19.21 24.54 -13.62
C GLN A 332 18.09 25.40 -14.22
N THR A 333 17.36 24.91 -15.21
CA THR A 333 16.29 25.69 -15.87
C THR A 333 14.97 25.64 -15.10
N GLY A 334 14.75 24.60 -14.29
CA GLY A 334 13.46 24.27 -13.70
C GLY A 334 12.49 23.61 -14.69
N GLU A 335 12.87 23.36 -15.94
CA GLU A 335 12.01 22.71 -16.94
C GLU A 335 11.85 21.22 -16.62
N ILE A 336 10.61 20.75 -16.53
CA ILE A 336 10.29 19.34 -16.21
C ILE A 336 9.70 18.68 -17.44
N PRO A 337 10.29 17.57 -17.91
CA PRO A 337 9.70 16.80 -18.98
C PRO A 337 8.25 16.36 -18.72
N GLU A 338 7.41 16.44 -19.74
CA GLU A 338 5.97 16.22 -19.61
C GLU A 338 5.64 14.79 -19.12
N ASP A 339 6.44 13.80 -19.55
CA ASP A 339 6.31 12.42 -19.09
C ASP A 339 6.56 12.25 -17.58
N TRP A 340 7.34 13.13 -16.94
CA TRP A 340 7.66 13.06 -15.51
C TRP A 340 6.55 13.68 -14.64
N LYS A 341 5.69 14.50 -15.25
CA LYS A 341 4.49 15.09 -14.63
C LYS A 341 3.23 14.21 -14.78
N ARG A 342 3.33 13.10 -15.52
CA ARG A 342 2.24 12.15 -15.76
C ARG A 342 2.34 10.90 -14.89
N ALA A 343 1.21 10.43 -14.38
CA ALA A 343 1.13 9.20 -13.59
C ALA A 343 0.03 8.24 -14.06
N ASN A 344 0.34 6.94 -14.11
CA ASN A 344 -0.69 5.90 -14.16
C ASN A 344 -1.01 5.48 -12.71
N ILE A 345 -2.26 5.69 -12.27
CA ILE A 345 -2.73 5.34 -10.93
C ILE A 345 -3.18 3.88 -10.91
N VAL A 346 -2.64 3.13 -9.97
CA VAL A 346 -3.07 1.76 -9.66
C VAL A 346 -3.86 1.78 -8.35
N PRO A 347 -5.18 1.54 -8.39
CA PRO A 347 -6.00 1.51 -7.19
C PRO A 347 -5.66 0.28 -6.35
N ILE A 348 -5.26 0.49 -5.09
CA ILE A 348 -4.98 -0.59 -4.15
C ILE A 348 -6.03 -0.57 -3.05
N TYR A 349 -6.83 -1.63 -2.97
CA TYR A 349 -7.82 -1.80 -1.90
C TYR A 349 -7.15 -1.74 -0.51
N LYS A 350 -7.72 -0.90 0.38
CA LYS A 350 -7.22 -0.63 1.74
C LYS A 350 -7.98 -1.46 2.78
N LYS A 351 -9.28 -1.21 2.98
CA LYS A 351 -10.19 -1.86 3.95
C LYS A 351 -11.65 -1.45 3.68
N GLY A 352 -12.64 -2.10 4.30
CA GLY A 352 -14.06 -1.73 4.20
C GLY A 352 -14.81 -2.39 3.03
N ASN A 353 -15.87 -1.76 2.55
CA ASN A 353 -16.60 -2.26 1.39
C ASN A 353 -15.78 -2.05 0.09
N LYS A 354 -15.56 -3.11 -0.70
CA LYS A 354 -14.81 -3.05 -1.97
C LYS A 354 -15.53 -2.29 -3.08
N ASN A 355 -16.83 -2.05 -2.94
CA ASN A 355 -17.62 -1.35 -3.94
C ASN A 355 -17.51 0.18 -3.80
N ASN A 356 -16.96 0.67 -2.68
CA ASN A 356 -16.78 2.10 -2.43
C ASN A 356 -15.38 2.56 -2.92
N PRO A 357 -15.30 3.53 -3.85
CA PRO A 357 -14.04 4.13 -4.32
C PRO A 357 -13.11 4.65 -3.21
N GLY A 358 -13.68 5.19 -2.11
CA GLY A 358 -12.95 5.71 -0.95
C GLY A 358 -12.15 4.68 -0.16
N ASN A 359 -12.40 3.40 -0.41
CA ASN A 359 -11.67 2.29 0.19
C ASN A 359 -10.44 1.85 -0.62
N TYR A 360 -10.10 2.58 -1.69
CA TYR A 360 -8.90 2.36 -2.51
C TYR A 360 -7.87 3.48 -2.32
N ARG A 361 -6.60 3.12 -2.39
CA ARG A 361 -5.47 4.07 -2.40
C ARG A 361 -4.96 4.29 -3.83
N PRO A 362 -4.74 5.55 -4.27
CA PRO A 362 -4.20 5.86 -5.58
C PRO A 362 -2.67 5.73 -5.60
N VAL A 363 -2.11 4.59 -6.00
CA VAL A 363 -0.64 4.45 -6.12
C VAL A 363 -0.16 4.90 -7.49
N SER A 364 0.70 5.92 -7.52
CA SER A 364 1.25 6.48 -8.75
C SER A 364 2.42 5.66 -9.32
N LEU A 365 2.26 5.17 -10.54
CA LEU A 365 3.35 4.72 -11.40
C LEU A 365 3.80 5.89 -12.28
N THR A 366 4.92 6.51 -11.92
CA THR A 366 5.57 7.61 -12.66
C THR A 366 6.79 7.11 -13.45
N SER A 367 7.35 7.98 -14.30
CA SER A 367 8.57 7.73 -15.08
C SER A 367 9.73 7.23 -14.21
N VAL A 368 10.44 6.19 -14.68
CA VAL A 368 11.59 5.64 -13.93
C VAL A 368 12.77 6.63 -13.91
N PRO A 369 13.18 7.24 -15.04
CA PRO A 369 14.16 8.33 -15.01
C PRO A 369 13.69 9.53 -14.19
N GLY A 370 12.39 9.89 -14.25
CA GLY A 370 11.83 10.94 -13.39
C GLY A 370 12.03 10.64 -11.89
N LYS A 371 11.84 9.40 -11.45
CA LYS A 371 12.12 9.00 -10.05
C LYS A 371 13.60 9.06 -9.68
N ILE A 372 14.50 8.84 -10.63
CA ILE A 372 15.94 9.00 -10.40
C ILE A 372 16.24 10.49 -10.21
N MET A 373 15.67 11.36 -11.05
CA MET A 373 15.80 12.80 -10.88
C MET A 373 15.24 13.27 -9.52
N GLU A 374 14.06 12.79 -9.12
CA GLU A 374 13.51 13.06 -7.80
C GLU A 374 14.46 12.63 -6.66
N GLN A 375 15.18 11.50 -6.83
CA GLN A 375 16.16 11.03 -5.85
C GLN A 375 17.38 11.94 -5.77
N VAL A 376 17.86 12.48 -6.89
CA VAL A 376 18.95 13.46 -6.92
C VAL A 376 18.54 14.75 -6.22
N ILE A 377 17.37 15.31 -6.56
CA ILE A 377 16.83 16.51 -5.89
C ILE A 377 16.61 16.26 -4.41
N LYS A 378 16.10 15.07 -4.04
CA LYS A 378 15.94 14.68 -2.64
C LYS A 378 17.27 14.73 -1.87
N GLU A 379 18.37 14.28 -2.48
CA GLU A 379 19.69 14.31 -1.83
C GLU A 379 20.17 15.74 -1.56
N ILE A 380 19.96 16.65 -2.52
CA ILE A 380 20.25 18.08 -2.37
C ILE A 380 19.43 18.67 -1.20
N ILE A 381 18.11 18.44 -1.19
CA ILE A 381 17.22 18.91 -0.14
C ILE A 381 17.60 18.32 1.22
N CYS A 382 17.80 17.01 1.32
CA CYS A 382 18.16 16.37 2.58
C CYS A 382 19.50 16.87 3.14
N LYS A 383 20.51 17.07 2.30
CA LYS A 383 21.81 17.66 2.71
C LYS A 383 21.61 19.04 3.34
N HIS A 384 20.76 19.88 2.73
CA HIS A 384 20.41 21.20 3.26
C HIS A 384 19.63 21.13 4.58
N LEU A 385 18.63 20.26 4.68
CA LEU A 385 17.81 20.10 5.89
C LEU A 385 18.64 19.57 7.08
N GLU A 386 19.54 18.61 6.83
CA GLU A 386 20.44 18.04 7.84
C GLU A 386 21.47 19.08 8.32
N GLY A 387 22.11 19.81 7.38
CA GLY A 387 23.10 20.83 7.70
C GLY A 387 22.55 21.99 8.54
N ASN A 388 21.29 22.37 8.29
CA ASN A 388 20.63 23.47 9.00
C ASN A 388 19.72 23.00 10.16
N LYS A 389 19.69 21.70 10.46
CA LYS A 389 18.82 21.09 11.50
C LYS A 389 17.35 21.53 11.41
N VAL A 390 16.81 21.60 10.19
CA VAL A 390 15.47 22.15 9.93
C VAL A 390 14.38 21.24 10.51
N ILE A 391 14.51 19.92 10.33
CA ILE A 391 13.48 18.98 10.74
C ILE A 391 13.53 18.74 12.25
N GLY A 392 12.44 19.07 12.94
CA GLY A 392 12.32 18.94 14.38
C GLY A 392 12.47 17.51 14.89
N ASN A 393 12.92 17.36 16.13
CA ASN A 393 13.08 16.03 16.76
C ASN A 393 11.75 15.28 16.94
N SER A 394 10.63 16.00 16.97
CA SER A 394 9.28 15.45 17.07
C SER A 394 8.85 14.63 15.84
N GLN A 395 9.47 14.82 14.67
CA GLN A 395 9.14 14.06 13.45
C GLN A 395 10.00 12.79 13.32
N HIS A 396 9.35 11.63 13.21
CA HIS A 396 9.98 10.32 13.07
C HIS A 396 9.65 9.61 11.74
N GLY A 397 8.61 10.04 11.03
CA GLY A 397 8.23 9.48 9.74
C GLY A 397 9.17 9.98 8.64
N PHE A 398 9.63 9.07 7.78
CA PHE A 398 10.52 9.36 6.65
C PHE A 398 11.85 10.06 7.00
N VAL A 399 12.24 10.08 8.28
CA VAL A 399 13.53 10.63 8.74
C VAL A 399 14.55 9.50 8.88
N LYS A 400 15.78 9.74 8.43
CA LYS A 400 16.88 8.77 8.55
C LYS A 400 17.13 8.43 10.03
N ASN A 401 17.40 7.15 10.31
CA ASN A 401 17.63 6.62 11.66
C ASN A 401 16.44 6.74 12.64
N LYS A 402 15.25 7.11 12.16
CA LYS A 402 14.01 7.06 12.95
C LYS A 402 13.06 5.99 12.40
N SER A 403 12.22 5.46 13.28
CA SER A 403 11.28 4.37 13.01
C SER A 403 10.03 4.49 13.88
N CYS A 404 9.00 3.70 13.58
CA CYS A 404 7.80 3.60 14.42
C CYS A 404 8.17 3.27 15.88
N GLN A 405 9.14 2.38 16.08
CA GLN A 405 9.63 2.00 17.40
C GLN A 405 10.27 3.17 18.15
N THR A 406 11.16 3.94 17.50
CA THR A 406 11.78 5.11 18.14
C THR A 406 10.76 6.19 18.52
N ASN A 407 9.68 6.33 17.73
CA ASN A 407 8.60 7.28 18.02
C ASN A 407 7.83 6.84 19.26
N LEU A 408 7.40 5.58 19.30
CA LEU A 408 6.69 5.01 20.44
C LEU A 408 7.51 5.11 21.73
N ILE A 409 8.80 4.75 21.67
CA ILE A 409 9.70 4.83 22.84
C ILE A 409 9.82 6.29 23.30
N ALA A 410 10.17 7.22 22.40
CA ALA A 410 10.38 8.62 22.77
C ALA A 410 9.13 9.27 23.38
N PHE A 411 7.95 8.89 22.91
CA PHE A 411 6.69 9.39 23.45
C PHE A 411 6.33 8.74 24.78
N PHE A 412 6.25 7.41 24.81
CA PHE A 412 5.75 6.71 25.98
C PHE A 412 6.72 6.75 27.15
N ASP A 413 8.03 6.86 26.95
CA ASP A 413 9.00 7.08 28.03
C ASP A 413 8.64 8.32 28.88
N ARG A 414 8.24 9.41 28.20
CA ARG A 414 7.77 10.62 28.89
C ARG A 414 6.39 10.44 29.52
N ILE A 415 5.44 9.83 28.80
CA ILE A 415 4.07 9.62 29.30
C ILE A 415 4.03 8.70 30.52
N THR A 416 4.74 7.57 30.48
CA THR A 416 4.80 6.62 31.61
C THR A 416 5.49 7.25 32.80
N SER A 417 6.54 8.06 32.59
CA SER A 417 7.19 8.78 33.68
C SER A 417 6.25 9.73 34.44
N LEU A 418 5.31 10.39 33.75
CA LEU A 418 4.30 11.23 34.39
C LEU A 418 3.28 10.37 35.16
N VAL A 419 2.80 9.28 34.55
CA VAL A 419 1.87 8.34 35.21
C VAL A 419 2.49 7.69 36.44
N ASP A 420 3.79 7.34 36.41
CA ASP A 420 4.52 6.76 37.54
C ASP A 420 4.68 7.72 38.71
N LYS A 421 4.68 9.04 38.45
CA LYS A 421 4.63 10.09 39.48
C LYS A 421 3.24 10.26 40.11
N GLY A 422 2.23 9.54 39.60
CA GLY A 422 0.85 9.62 40.06
C GLY A 422 0.02 10.69 39.37
N GLU A 423 0.55 11.35 38.34
CA GLU A 423 -0.19 12.34 37.56
C GLU A 423 -1.20 11.68 36.62
N ALA A 424 -2.32 12.36 36.38
CA ALA A 424 -3.23 12.01 35.29
C ALA A 424 -2.67 12.58 33.98
N VAL A 425 -2.77 11.81 32.89
CA VAL A 425 -2.23 12.18 31.58
C VAL A 425 -3.27 11.89 30.51
N ASP A 426 -3.48 12.82 29.60
CA ASP A 426 -4.34 12.63 28.44
C ASP A 426 -3.51 12.58 27.17
N VAL A 427 -3.78 11.57 26.33
CA VAL A 427 -3.17 11.40 25.01
C VAL A 427 -4.24 11.59 23.95
N ILE A 428 -4.02 12.55 23.06
CA ILE A 428 -4.91 12.87 21.96
C ILE A 428 -4.28 12.40 20.66
N TYR A 429 -4.91 11.41 20.03
CA TYR A 429 -4.57 10.94 18.70
C TYR A 429 -5.27 11.82 17.66
N LEU A 430 -4.48 12.39 16.75
CA LEU A 430 -4.92 13.33 15.73
C LEU A 430 -4.81 12.69 14.35
N ASP A 431 -5.90 12.74 13.58
CA ASP A 431 -5.97 12.18 12.21
C ASP A 431 -6.19 13.33 11.22
N PHE A 432 -5.31 13.48 10.23
CA PHE A 432 -5.51 14.45 9.15
C PHE A 432 -6.38 13.86 8.04
N SER A 433 -7.31 14.67 7.52
CA SER A 433 -8.13 14.27 6.38
C SER A 433 -7.30 14.26 5.10
N LYS A 434 -6.91 13.05 4.67
CA LYS A 434 -6.21 12.81 3.39
C LYS A 434 -4.93 13.67 3.24
N ALA A 435 -4.09 13.67 4.28
CA ALA A 435 -2.97 14.61 4.45
C ALA A 435 -2.07 14.78 3.22
N PHE A 436 -1.67 13.69 2.57
CA PHE A 436 -0.78 13.76 1.40
C PHE A 436 -1.44 14.42 0.18
N ASP A 437 -2.76 14.26 0.03
CA ASP A 437 -3.52 14.76 -1.11
C ASP A 437 -3.91 16.24 -0.93
N THR A 438 -3.89 16.77 0.30
CA THR A 438 -4.33 18.13 0.64
C THR A 438 -3.19 19.15 0.79
N VAL A 439 -1.94 18.75 0.58
CA VAL A 439 -0.79 19.67 0.65
C VAL A 439 -0.93 20.78 -0.39
N SER A 440 -1.13 22.03 0.07
CA SER A 440 -1.15 23.20 -0.81
C SER A 440 0.23 23.44 -1.42
N HIS A 441 0.29 23.56 -2.75
CA HIS A 441 1.54 23.81 -3.47
C HIS A 441 2.12 25.18 -3.12
N ASP A 442 1.31 26.24 -3.13
CA ASP A 442 1.76 27.61 -2.83
C ASP A 442 2.40 27.69 -1.44
N ILE A 443 1.71 27.17 -0.42
CA ILE A 443 2.19 27.17 0.97
C ILE A 443 3.46 26.33 1.10
N LEU A 444 3.54 25.19 0.42
CA LEU A 444 4.75 24.37 0.40
C LEU A 444 5.94 25.14 -0.18
N ILE A 445 5.76 25.85 -1.29
CA ILE A 445 6.82 26.65 -1.92
C ILE A 445 7.26 27.80 -1.00
N ASP A 446 6.32 28.49 -0.36
CA ASP A 446 6.64 29.53 0.63
C ASP A 446 7.46 28.96 1.81
N LYS A 447 7.10 27.77 2.29
CA LYS A 447 7.84 27.08 3.36
C LYS A 447 9.26 26.70 2.90
N LEU A 448 9.44 26.21 1.67
CA LEU A 448 10.78 25.94 1.14
C LEU A 448 11.65 27.20 1.11
N GLY A 449 11.07 28.35 0.75
CA GLY A 449 11.72 29.66 0.81
C GLY A 449 12.12 30.05 2.24
N LYS A 450 11.21 29.89 3.22
CA LYS A 450 11.49 30.16 4.64
C LYS A 450 12.64 29.32 5.21
N TYR A 451 12.78 28.08 4.72
CA TYR A 451 13.89 27.21 5.10
C TYR A 451 15.18 27.45 4.29
N ASN A 452 15.25 28.53 3.51
CA ASN A 452 16.44 28.97 2.76
C ASN A 452 16.99 27.94 1.77
N LEU A 453 16.12 27.13 1.13
CA LEU A 453 16.55 26.32 0.00
C LEU A 453 16.97 27.21 -1.18
N ASP A 454 17.86 26.69 -2.02
CA ASP A 454 18.32 27.42 -3.20
C ASP A 454 17.19 27.61 -4.23
N ARG A 455 17.28 28.69 -5.01
CA ARG A 455 16.23 29.07 -5.97
C ARG A 455 16.03 28.04 -7.08
N ALA A 456 17.09 27.35 -7.52
CA ALA A 456 16.97 26.35 -8.59
C ALA A 456 16.16 25.15 -8.13
N THR A 457 16.44 24.65 -6.92
CA THR A 457 15.68 23.57 -6.29
C THR A 457 14.23 23.97 -6.02
N ILE A 458 13.98 25.16 -5.48
CA ILE A 458 12.60 25.64 -5.24
C ILE A 458 11.82 25.73 -6.56
N ARG A 459 12.42 26.32 -7.60
CA ARG A 459 11.81 26.43 -8.94
C ARG A 459 11.53 25.05 -9.54
N TRP A 460 12.46 24.12 -9.41
CA TRP A 460 12.29 22.75 -9.89
C TRP A 460 11.13 22.05 -9.17
N VAL A 461 11.04 22.16 -7.84
CA VAL A 461 9.95 21.56 -7.05
C VAL A 461 8.59 22.18 -7.42
N HIS A 462 8.52 23.50 -7.56
CA HIS A 462 7.31 24.19 -8.03
C HIS A 462 6.84 23.64 -9.38
N ASN A 463 7.73 23.62 -10.38
CA ASN A 463 7.40 23.14 -11.72
C ASN A 463 7.13 21.62 -11.78
N TRP A 464 7.69 20.85 -10.84
CA TRP A 464 7.41 19.42 -10.72
C TRP A 464 6.02 19.15 -10.12
N LEU A 465 5.54 19.98 -9.20
CA LEU A 465 4.20 19.93 -8.62
C LEU A 465 3.12 20.47 -9.57
N ASP A 466 3.50 21.45 -10.40
CA ASP A 466 2.58 22.14 -11.29
C ASP A 466 2.20 21.33 -12.54
N ASN A 467 1.00 21.59 -13.07
CA ASN A 467 0.46 21.02 -14.31
C ASN A 467 0.63 19.50 -14.43
N ARG A 468 0.49 18.79 -13.31
CA ARG A 468 0.53 17.33 -13.27
C ARG A 468 -0.79 16.74 -13.72
N SER A 469 -0.72 15.55 -14.30
CA SER A 469 -1.90 14.80 -14.67
C SER A 469 -1.81 13.32 -14.30
N GLN A 470 -2.96 12.74 -14.02
CA GLN A 470 -3.11 11.34 -13.69
C GLN A 470 -4.22 10.68 -14.50
N ARG A 471 -4.13 9.36 -14.62
CA ARG A 471 -5.22 8.51 -15.08
C ARG A 471 -5.20 7.18 -14.33
N VAL A 472 -6.35 6.60 -14.07
CA VAL A 472 -6.47 5.30 -13.40
C VAL A 472 -6.38 4.16 -14.41
N VAL A 473 -5.70 3.08 -14.02
CA VAL A 473 -5.57 1.87 -14.84
C VAL A 473 -6.21 0.68 -14.13
N VAL A 474 -7.35 0.22 -14.64
CA VAL A 474 -8.07 -0.97 -14.15
C VAL A 474 -7.98 -2.09 -15.18
N ASN A 475 -7.35 -3.19 -14.80
CA ASN A 475 -7.21 -4.40 -15.62
C ASN A 475 -6.60 -4.23 -17.04
N GLY A 476 -6.04 -3.05 -17.37
CA GLY A 476 -5.48 -2.72 -18.68
C GLY A 476 -6.21 -1.57 -19.37
N SER A 477 -7.46 -1.31 -18.99
CA SER A 477 -8.22 -0.13 -19.40
C SER A 477 -7.69 1.10 -18.67
N LYS A 478 -7.62 2.22 -19.38
CA LYS A 478 -7.06 3.49 -18.91
C LYS A 478 -8.18 4.54 -18.95
N SER A 479 -8.40 5.25 -17.86
CA SER A 479 -9.28 6.42 -17.85
C SER A 479 -8.69 7.58 -18.66
N CYS A 480 -9.47 8.65 -18.82
CA CYS A 480 -9.01 9.94 -19.29
C CYS A 480 -7.93 10.53 -18.37
N TRP A 481 -7.12 11.44 -18.92
CA TRP A 481 -6.18 12.21 -18.14
C TRP A 481 -6.92 13.33 -17.39
N LYS A 482 -6.65 13.48 -16.09
CA LYS A 482 -7.17 14.57 -15.26
C LYS A 482 -6.03 15.30 -14.56
N GLY A 483 -6.17 16.60 -14.41
CA GLY A 483 -5.21 17.46 -13.72
C GLY A 483 -5.20 17.22 -12.21
N ILE A 484 -4.06 17.47 -11.58
CA ILE A 484 -3.90 17.48 -10.12
C ILE A 484 -3.67 18.92 -9.67
N THR A 485 -4.44 19.37 -8.68
CA THR A 485 -4.40 20.77 -8.19
C THR A 485 -3.67 20.94 -6.86
N SER A 486 -3.47 19.86 -6.10
CA SER A 486 -2.80 19.88 -4.79
C SER A 486 -2.24 18.50 -4.43
N GLY A 487 -1.56 18.43 -3.29
CA GLY A 487 -0.99 17.21 -2.76
C GLY A 487 0.40 16.90 -3.31
N VAL A 488 1.06 15.95 -2.66
CA VAL A 488 2.33 15.38 -3.15
C VAL A 488 2.07 13.95 -3.65
N PRO A 489 2.56 13.57 -4.85
CA PRO A 489 2.15 12.31 -5.47
C PRO A 489 2.45 11.07 -4.62
N GLN A 490 1.43 10.26 -4.31
CA GLN A 490 1.60 9.03 -3.54
C GLN A 490 2.40 7.99 -4.35
N GLY A 491 3.62 7.67 -3.90
CA GLY A 491 4.56 6.79 -4.59
C GLY A 491 5.70 7.50 -5.33
N SER A 492 5.75 8.84 -5.24
CA SER A 492 6.95 9.64 -5.54
C SER A 492 8.07 9.36 -4.54
N VAL A 493 9.30 9.66 -4.94
CA VAL A 493 10.49 9.60 -4.08
C VAL A 493 10.58 10.86 -3.23
N LEU A 494 10.21 12.01 -3.82
CA LEU A 494 10.35 13.33 -3.21
C LEU A 494 9.20 13.71 -2.27
N GLY A 495 7.98 13.23 -2.55
CA GLY A 495 6.77 13.61 -1.82
C GLY A 495 6.86 13.46 -0.29
N PRO A 496 7.39 12.35 0.27
CA PRO A 496 7.55 12.22 1.72
C PRO A 496 8.45 13.27 2.37
N VAL A 497 9.51 13.72 1.67
CA VAL A 497 10.41 14.76 2.19
C VAL A 497 9.74 16.11 2.16
N LEU A 498 9.02 16.43 1.08
CA LEU A 498 8.24 17.67 0.98
C LEU A 498 7.13 17.72 2.02
N PHE A 499 6.47 16.59 2.30
CA PHE A 499 5.48 16.50 3.36
C PHE A 499 6.09 16.79 4.74
N ASN A 500 7.27 16.23 5.04
CA ASN A 500 7.97 16.52 6.29
C ASN A 500 8.32 18.00 6.44
N ILE A 501 8.75 18.67 5.37
CA ILE A 501 8.99 20.12 5.37
C ILE A 501 7.68 20.88 5.63
N PHE A 502 6.60 20.45 4.98
CA PHE A 502 5.29 21.09 5.09
C PHE A 502 4.76 21.05 6.53
N ILE A 503 4.80 19.89 7.19
CA ILE A 503 4.25 19.70 8.54
C ILE A 503 5.22 20.12 9.65
N ASN A 504 6.44 20.54 9.31
CA ASN A 504 7.51 20.75 10.29
C ASN A 504 7.20 21.83 11.34
N ASP A 505 6.37 22.82 11.00
CA ASP A 505 6.02 23.94 11.87
C ASP A 505 4.74 23.70 12.70
N VAL A 506 4.15 22.51 12.65
CA VAL A 506 2.90 22.20 13.37
C VAL A 506 3.06 22.15 14.89
N ASP A 507 4.27 21.86 15.39
CA ASP A 507 4.61 21.84 16.83
C ASP A 507 5.10 23.18 17.37
N ILE A 508 5.15 24.23 16.55
CA ILE A 508 5.58 25.55 17.02
C ILE A 508 4.55 26.10 18.03
N GLY A 509 5.03 26.41 19.24
CA GLY A 509 4.21 26.99 20.29
C GLY A 509 3.32 25.98 21.03
N ILE A 510 3.50 24.67 20.82
CA ILE A 510 2.82 23.62 21.57
C ILE A 510 3.59 23.36 22.87
N GLU A 511 2.89 23.38 24.00
CA GLU A 511 3.48 23.20 25.33
C GLU A 511 3.54 21.73 25.74
N SER A 512 2.49 20.98 25.38
CA SER A 512 2.38 19.55 25.60
C SER A 512 3.35 18.76 24.70
N THR A 513 3.53 17.47 24.99
CA THR A 513 4.41 16.61 24.19
C THR A 513 3.72 16.25 22.87
N LEU A 514 4.18 16.84 21.76
CA LEU A 514 3.72 16.48 20.41
C LEU A 514 4.78 15.66 19.69
N ILE A 515 4.39 14.49 19.17
CA ILE A 515 5.25 13.67 18.31
C ILE A 515 4.50 13.22 17.06
N LYS A 516 5.26 13.02 15.98
CA LYS A 516 4.73 12.77 14.63
C LYS A 516 5.43 11.60 13.98
N PHE A 517 4.67 10.83 13.20
CA PHE A 517 5.20 9.87 12.24
C PHE A 517 4.51 10.09 10.90
N ALA A 518 5.11 10.93 10.06
CA ALA A 518 4.45 11.49 8.88
C ALA A 518 3.19 12.27 9.30
N ASP A 519 2.01 11.88 8.82
CA ASP A 519 0.72 12.47 9.16
C ASP A 519 0.19 12.00 10.52
N ASP A 520 0.52 10.79 10.96
CA ASP A 520 0.09 10.26 12.27
C ASP A 520 0.69 11.14 13.38
N THR A 521 -0.16 11.88 14.08
CA THR A 521 0.25 12.86 15.10
C THR A 521 -0.44 12.55 16.42
N LYS A 522 0.30 12.68 17.52
CA LYS A 522 -0.28 12.56 18.87
C LYS A 522 0.27 13.63 19.80
N LEU A 523 -0.62 14.10 20.66
CA LEU A 523 -0.38 15.11 21.68
C LEU A 523 -0.56 14.45 23.05
N GLY A 524 0.37 14.63 23.98
CA GLY A 524 0.28 14.10 25.32
C GLY A 524 0.66 15.14 26.36
N GLY A 525 -0.20 15.35 27.36
CA GLY A 525 0.00 16.33 28.41
C GLY A 525 -0.56 15.86 29.75
N VAL A 526 -0.09 16.49 30.83
CA VAL A 526 -0.67 16.33 32.16
C VAL A 526 -2.13 16.79 32.11
N ALA A 527 -2.99 16.15 32.88
CA ALA A 527 -4.43 16.38 32.91
C ALA A 527 -4.98 16.18 34.34
N THR A 528 -4.21 16.61 35.34
CA THR A 528 -4.54 16.40 36.76
C THR A 528 -5.49 17.49 37.25
N SER A 529 -5.28 18.74 36.81
CA SER A 529 -6.11 19.90 37.14
C SER A 529 -6.88 20.46 35.92
N LEU A 530 -7.78 21.41 36.17
CA LEU A 530 -8.43 22.16 35.09
C LEU A 530 -7.43 23.07 34.34
N GLU A 531 -6.38 23.57 35.00
CA GLU A 531 -5.33 24.34 34.30
C GLU A 531 -4.56 23.44 33.33
N ASP A 532 -4.23 22.22 33.73
CA ASP A 532 -3.59 21.23 32.87
C ASP A 532 -4.44 20.92 31.62
N ARG A 533 -5.75 20.72 31.84
CA ARG A 533 -6.73 20.55 30.78
C ARG A 533 -6.74 21.73 29.82
N ASP A 534 -6.66 22.96 30.35
CA ASP A 534 -6.70 24.17 29.55
C ASP A 534 -5.42 24.36 28.72
N ILE A 535 -4.26 23.91 29.19
CA ILE A 535 -3.03 23.84 28.38
C ILE A 535 -3.23 22.94 27.16
N ILE A 536 -3.72 21.72 27.36
CA ILE A 536 -3.99 20.79 26.26
C ILE A 536 -5.05 21.37 25.30
N GLN A 537 -6.11 21.98 25.83
CA GLN A 537 -7.15 22.61 25.02
C GLN A 537 -6.63 23.80 24.19
N ASN A 538 -5.72 24.60 24.75
CA ASN A 538 -5.05 25.69 24.06
C ASN A 538 -4.16 25.16 22.94
N ASP A 539 -3.40 24.09 23.20
CA ASP A 539 -2.59 23.41 22.18
C ASP A 539 -3.44 22.87 21.03
N LEU A 540 -4.60 22.25 21.31
CA LEU A 540 -5.55 21.83 20.27
C LEU A 540 -6.08 23.01 19.45
N SER A 541 -6.34 24.14 20.08
CA SER A 541 -6.80 25.35 19.40
C SER A 541 -5.71 25.93 18.47
N LYS A 542 -4.45 25.90 18.91
CA LYS A 542 -3.29 26.25 18.08
C LYS A 542 -3.16 25.31 16.88
N LEU A 543 -3.32 24.00 17.09
CA LEU A 543 -3.27 22.98 16.03
C LEU A 543 -4.40 23.14 15.02
N GLU A 544 -5.62 23.41 15.47
CA GLU A 544 -6.75 23.67 14.58
C GLU A 544 -6.50 24.92 13.73
N LYS A 545 -6.08 26.03 14.35
CA LYS A 545 -5.71 27.25 13.61
C LYS A 545 -4.60 26.99 12.59
N TRP A 546 -3.57 26.21 12.96
CA TRP A 546 -2.53 25.79 12.01
C TRP A 546 -3.13 25.02 10.83
N SER A 547 -4.05 24.08 11.10
CA SER A 547 -4.73 23.27 10.09
C SER A 547 -5.53 24.12 9.09
N GLU A 548 -6.10 25.23 9.56
CA GLU A 548 -6.85 26.20 8.76
C GLU A 548 -5.95 27.00 7.84
N VAL A 549 -4.92 27.62 8.42
CA VAL A 549 -3.94 28.43 7.70
C VAL A 549 -3.23 27.59 6.64
N ASN A 550 -2.90 26.34 6.95
CA ASN A 550 -2.20 25.42 6.05
C ASN A 550 -3.14 24.63 5.14
N ARG A 551 -4.46 24.81 5.25
CA ARG A 551 -5.49 24.11 4.46
C ARG A 551 -5.40 22.57 4.56
N MET A 552 -4.91 22.06 5.70
CA MET A 552 -4.75 20.63 5.98
C MET A 552 -5.62 20.24 7.17
N ARG A 553 -6.92 20.02 6.93
CA ARG A 553 -7.93 19.83 7.98
C ARG A 553 -7.78 18.48 8.70
N PHE A 554 -8.11 18.47 9.99
CA PHE A 554 -8.26 17.24 10.77
C PHE A 554 -9.55 16.48 10.41
N ASN A 555 -9.51 15.16 10.53
CA ASN A 555 -10.67 14.29 10.56
C ASN A 555 -11.14 14.17 12.02
N LYS A 556 -11.94 15.14 12.45
CA LYS A 556 -12.37 15.28 13.86
C LYS A 556 -13.07 14.03 14.39
N GLU A 557 -13.85 13.36 13.54
CA GLU A 557 -14.52 12.09 13.87
C GLU A 557 -13.58 10.92 14.12
N LYS A 558 -12.31 10.99 13.70
CA LYS A 558 -11.29 9.96 13.97
C LYS A 558 -10.29 10.37 15.03
N CYS A 559 -10.25 11.64 15.42
CA CYS A 559 -9.48 12.08 16.56
C CYS A 559 -10.05 11.46 17.84
N ARG A 560 -9.18 10.95 18.71
CA ARG A 560 -9.58 10.20 19.92
C ARG A 560 -8.74 10.61 21.12
N VAL A 561 -9.37 10.66 22.28
CA VAL A 561 -8.73 10.93 23.57
C VAL A 561 -8.60 9.62 24.35
N LEU A 562 -7.38 9.32 24.79
CA LEU A 562 -7.05 8.20 25.67
C LEU A 562 -6.61 8.78 27.01
N HIS A 563 -7.38 8.47 28.06
CA HIS A 563 -7.13 8.93 29.42
C HIS A 563 -6.27 7.92 30.17
N LEU A 564 -5.16 8.38 30.77
CA LEU A 564 -4.19 7.57 31.49
C LEU A 564 -4.02 8.06 32.94
N GLY A 565 -3.62 7.16 33.82
CA GLY A 565 -3.42 7.43 35.24
C GLY A 565 -4.63 7.07 36.11
N ARG A 566 -4.39 6.75 37.39
CA ARG A 566 -5.42 6.19 38.28
C ARG A 566 -6.50 7.17 38.70
N ASN A 567 -6.17 8.46 38.76
CA ASN A 567 -7.06 9.53 39.25
C ASN A 567 -7.45 10.52 38.14
N ASN A 568 -7.51 10.05 36.88
CA ASN A 568 -7.84 10.91 35.75
C ASN A 568 -9.31 11.36 35.82
N GLN A 569 -9.55 12.66 35.62
CA GLN A 569 -10.88 13.26 35.69
C GLN A 569 -11.71 13.10 34.39
N PHE A 570 -11.15 12.43 33.37
CA PHE A 570 -11.74 12.22 32.06
C PHE A 570 -12.17 13.53 31.39
N HIS A 571 -11.24 14.48 31.36
CA HIS A 571 -11.48 15.80 30.78
C HIS A 571 -11.94 15.72 29.33
N THR A 572 -12.78 16.67 28.92
CA THR A 572 -13.29 16.74 27.55
C THR A 572 -12.60 17.86 26.79
N TYR A 573 -12.29 17.56 25.53
CA TYR A 573 -11.58 18.45 24.63
C TYR A 573 -12.41 18.71 23.38
N LYS A 574 -12.25 19.90 22.84
CA LYS A 574 -12.89 20.34 21.60
C LYS A 574 -11.86 20.64 20.53
N MET A 575 -12.23 20.37 19.29
CA MET A 575 -11.54 20.85 18.11
C MET A 575 -12.57 21.64 17.30
N GLY A 576 -12.56 22.95 17.48
CA GLY A 576 -13.55 23.87 16.97
C GLY A 576 -14.86 23.72 17.72
N SER A 577 -15.94 23.50 16.98
CA SER A 577 -17.25 23.18 17.55
C SER A 577 -17.37 21.75 18.07
N ASP A 578 -16.50 20.84 17.65
CA ASP A 578 -16.70 19.40 17.80
C ASP A 578 -15.98 18.85 19.03
N CYS A 579 -16.69 18.08 19.85
CA CYS A 579 -16.10 17.36 20.98
C CYS A 579 -15.36 16.10 20.50
N LEU A 580 -14.15 15.89 21.01
CA LEU A 580 -13.37 14.70 20.67
C LEU A 580 -13.94 13.46 21.39
N GLY A 581 -14.02 12.34 20.66
CA GLY A 581 -14.47 11.08 21.22
C GLY A 581 -13.45 10.46 22.18
N ARG A 582 -13.92 9.90 23.29
CA ARG A 582 -13.08 9.12 24.20
C ARG A 582 -12.84 7.71 23.67
N SER A 583 -11.70 7.11 24.03
CA SER A 583 -11.37 5.74 23.71
C SER A 583 -10.69 5.04 24.88
N MET A 584 -10.96 3.74 25.02
CA MET A 584 -10.35 2.89 26.07
C MET A 584 -9.05 2.23 25.60
N ALA A 585 -8.85 2.14 24.28
CA ALA A 585 -7.65 1.61 23.67
C ALA A 585 -7.51 2.12 22.22
N GLU A 586 -6.30 2.52 21.85
CA GLU A 586 -6.00 3.07 20.52
C GLU A 586 -4.86 2.32 19.84
N ARG A 587 -4.88 2.30 18.50
CA ARG A 587 -3.83 1.68 17.70
C ARG A 587 -2.81 2.73 17.27
N ASP A 588 -1.72 2.83 18.01
CA ASP A 588 -0.60 3.73 17.72
C ASP A 588 0.52 3.01 16.95
N LEU A 589 0.75 3.41 15.70
CA LEU A 589 1.80 2.87 14.82
C LEU A 589 1.86 1.33 14.75
N GLY A 590 0.71 0.68 14.88
CA GLY A 590 0.54 -0.77 14.81
C GLY A 590 0.51 -1.49 16.16
N VAL A 591 0.72 -0.79 17.27
CA VAL A 591 0.64 -1.27 18.65
C VAL A 591 -0.67 -0.82 19.27
N ILE A 592 -1.37 -1.70 19.99
CA ILE A 592 -2.55 -1.33 20.78
C ILE A 592 -2.07 -0.82 22.13
N VAL A 593 -2.49 0.39 22.48
CA VAL A 593 -2.23 1.03 23.78
C VAL A 593 -3.56 1.22 24.48
N ASP A 594 -3.74 0.59 25.64
CA ASP A 594 -4.94 0.73 26.45
C ASP A 594 -4.79 1.77 27.57
N HIS A 595 -5.91 2.20 28.14
CA HIS A 595 -5.96 3.20 29.20
C HIS A 595 -5.23 2.81 30.50
N LYS A 596 -4.95 1.51 30.69
CA LYS A 596 -4.19 0.97 31.83
C LYS A 596 -2.71 0.78 31.49
N LEU A 597 -2.30 1.09 30.25
CA LEU A 597 -0.98 0.79 29.70
C LEU A 597 -0.61 -0.70 29.79
N ASN A 598 -1.61 -1.58 29.80
CA ASN A 598 -1.41 -3.01 29.79
C ASN A 598 -1.17 -3.49 28.35
N MET A 599 -0.22 -4.41 28.19
CA MET A 599 0.13 -5.00 26.89
C MET A 599 -0.68 -6.26 26.57
N SER A 600 -1.54 -6.77 27.47
CA SER A 600 -2.31 -8.00 27.26
C SER A 600 -3.11 -7.98 25.95
N GLN A 601 -3.89 -6.93 25.69
CA GLN A 601 -4.71 -6.84 24.47
C GLN A 601 -3.84 -6.85 23.19
N GLN A 602 -2.68 -6.19 23.23
CA GLN A 602 -1.72 -6.22 22.12
C GLN A 602 -1.11 -7.62 21.95
N CYS A 603 -0.69 -8.27 23.03
CA CYS A 603 -0.15 -9.62 23.03
C CYS A 603 -1.15 -10.61 22.43
N ASP A 604 -2.41 -10.55 22.85
CA ASP A 604 -3.49 -11.40 22.34
C ASP A 604 -3.75 -11.15 20.84
N ALA A 605 -3.79 -9.89 20.42
CA ALA A 605 -3.97 -9.52 19.01
C ALA A 605 -2.81 -10.02 18.14
N VAL A 606 -1.57 -9.92 18.62
CA VAL A 606 -0.37 -10.43 17.93
C VAL A 606 -0.36 -11.96 17.90
N ALA A 607 -0.66 -12.63 19.01
CA ALA A 607 -0.75 -14.08 19.12
C ALA A 607 -1.83 -14.63 18.16
N LYS A 608 -3.02 -14.02 18.14
CA LYS A 608 -4.10 -14.35 17.20
C LYS A 608 -3.64 -14.21 15.76
N LYS A 609 -2.95 -13.12 15.40
CA LYS A 609 -2.42 -12.90 14.05
C LYS A 609 -1.29 -13.89 13.69
N ALA A 610 -0.46 -14.29 14.65
CA ALA A 610 0.55 -15.32 14.45
C ALA A 610 -0.11 -16.69 14.20
N ASN A 611 -1.10 -17.05 15.01
CA ASN A 611 -1.90 -18.26 14.85
C ASN A 611 -2.66 -18.28 13.52
N MET A 612 -3.19 -17.13 13.05
CA MET A 612 -3.72 -16.98 11.69
C MET A 612 -2.71 -17.37 10.63
N ILE A 613 -1.46 -16.93 10.80
CA ILE A 613 -0.42 -17.25 9.83
C ILE A 613 -0.07 -18.73 9.88
N LEU A 614 0.05 -19.31 11.08
CA LEU A 614 0.34 -20.72 11.32
C LEU A 614 -0.76 -21.64 10.77
N GLY A 615 -2.03 -21.40 11.12
CA GLY A 615 -3.17 -22.17 10.61
C GLY A 615 -3.28 -22.11 9.08
N CYS A 616 -2.96 -20.96 8.48
CA CYS A 616 -2.86 -20.88 7.03
C CYS A 616 -1.67 -21.67 6.46
N ILE A 617 -0.50 -21.69 7.09
CA ILE A 617 0.63 -22.52 6.67
C ILE A 617 0.22 -24.00 6.75
N ASN A 618 -0.34 -24.44 7.87
CA ASN A 618 -0.80 -25.82 8.09
C ASN A 618 -1.84 -26.29 7.05
N ARG A 619 -2.74 -25.40 6.60
CA ARG A 619 -3.75 -25.71 5.58
C ARG A 619 -3.21 -25.66 4.14
N CYS A 620 -2.29 -24.75 3.85
CA CYS A 620 -1.87 -24.46 2.47
C CYS A 620 -0.66 -25.26 1.99
N VAL A 621 0.08 -25.85 2.92
CA VAL A 621 1.36 -26.51 2.70
C VAL A 621 1.17 -28.01 2.91
N VAL A 622 1.69 -28.80 1.97
CA VAL A 622 1.60 -30.28 1.99
C VAL A 622 2.61 -30.86 2.97
N SER A 623 3.81 -30.28 3.03
CA SER A 623 4.84 -30.67 4.00
C SER A 623 4.55 -30.10 5.39
N LYS A 624 4.54 -30.97 6.40
CA LYS A 624 4.34 -30.64 7.82
C LYS A 624 5.60 -30.80 8.66
N THR A 625 6.78 -30.74 8.05
CA THR A 625 8.04 -30.85 8.79
C THR A 625 8.27 -29.60 9.67
N ARG A 626 9.07 -29.74 10.74
CA ARG A 626 9.36 -28.64 11.67
C ARG A 626 9.90 -27.42 10.93
N GLU A 627 10.76 -27.62 9.95
CA GLU A 627 11.40 -26.57 9.15
C GLU A 627 10.39 -25.79 8.31
N VAL A 628 9.24 -26.37 7.98
CA VAL A 628 8.20 -25.76 7.15
C VAL A 628 7.12 -25.08 7.98
N ILE A 629 6.81 -25.63 9.16
CA ILE A 629 5.80 -25.10 10.09
C ILE A 629 6.38 -23.98 10.97
N LEU A 630 7.64 -24.12 11.40
CA LEU A 630 8.42 -23.12 12.15
C LEU A 630 9.65 -22.67 11.33
N PRO A 631 9.41 -21.99 10.19
CA PRO A 631 10.44 -21.58 9.25
C PRO A 631 11.45 -20.53 9.75
#